data_AF-A0A6I4REM6-F1
#
_entry.id   AF-A0A6I4REM6-F1
#
_cell.length_a   1.000
_cell.length_b   1.000
_cell.length_c   1.000
_cell.angle_alpha   90.00
_cell.angle_beta   90.00
_cell.angle_gamma   90.00
#
_symmetry.space_group_name_H-M   'P 1'
#
loop_
_entity.id
_entity.type
_entity.pdbx_description
1 polymer ?
#
loop_
_entity_poly.entity_id
_entity_poly.type
_entity_poly.pdbx_seq_one_letter_code
_entity_poly.pdbx_strand_id
1 'polypeptide(L)'
;MNKFSDKQHLLIALEEYEEYLIGDDVTISDKSIGRVSDKVDNATGNGEQFYTITNGDDCVPPTASEAQRSSVKEITILMKGSTEPLGGADWVTDWFLNDLPMGGRILSSNNTDDPRADYIERGTGQLKEAANYLNKMMELYPNARVNLYGHSLGSMDVQYAVVSTDCSEVYITTILEYFHKKYCITV
;
A
#
# COMPACT_ATOMS: atom_id res chain seq x y z
N MET A 1 13.11 3.77 16.60
CA MET A 1 12.59 3.68 15.21
C MET A 1 13.76 3.52 14.26
N ASN A 2 13.69 2.55 13.36
CA ASN A 2 14.70 2.36 12.34
C ASN A 2 14.55 3.49 11.32
N LYS A 3 15.56 4.35 11.19
CA LYS A 3 15.61 5.32 10.10
C LYS A 3 16.11 4.59 8.86
N PHE A 4 15.28 4.56 7.83
CA PHE A 4 15.63 4.01 6.52
C PHE A 4 16.10 5.15 5.60
N SER A 5 16.98 4.83 4.66
CA SER A 5 17.33 5.73 3.55
C SER A 5 16.33 5.57 2.41
N ASP A 6 16.29 6.51 1.47
CA ASP A 6 15.43 6.41 0.27
C ASP A 6 15.64 5.10 -0.49
N LYS A 7 16.90 4.66 -0.61
CA LYS A 7 17.24 3.35 -1.21
C LYS A 7 16.64 2.19 -0.40
N GLN A 8 16.68 2.26 0.92
CA GLN A 8 16.09 1.22 1.76
C GLN A 8 14.57 1.22 1.67
N HIS A 9 13.93 2.38 1.61
CA HIS A 9 12.51 2.48 1.33
C HIS A 9 12.15 1.84 -0.02
N LEU A 10 12.96 2.06 -1.06
CA LEU A 10 12.78 1.38 -2.37
C LEU A 10 12.84 -0.13 -2.23
N LEU A 11 13.83 -0.64 -1.51
CA LEU A 11 13.93 -2.08 -1.27
C LEU A 11 12.72 -2.60 -0.50
N ILE A 12 12.25 -1.90 0.54
CA ILE A 12 11.02 -2.27 1.28
C ILE A 12 9.82 -2.35 0.34
N ALA A 13 9.63 -1.39 -0.56
CA ALA A 13 8.52 -1.43 -1.50
C ALA A 13 8.60 -2.64 -2.44
N LEU A 14 9.80 -3.01 -2.89
CA LEU A 14 9.99 -4.15 -3.78
C LEU A 14 9.76 -5.51 -3.11
N GLU A 15 9.76 -5.57 -1.77
CA GLU A 15 9.37 -6.79 -1.03
C GLU A 15 7.92 -7.22 -1.31
N GLU A 16 7.09 -6.34 -1.88
CA GLU A 16 5.73 -6.70 -2.29
C GLU A 16 5.69 -7.83 -3.32
N TYR A 17 6.77 -8.03 -4.07
CA TYR A 17 6.88 -9.07 -5.10
C TYR A 17 7.42 -10.40 -4.58
N GLU A 18 7.91 -10.46 -3.34
CA GLU A 18 8.37 -11.70 -2.72
C GLU A 18 7.20 -12.59 -2.30
N GLU A 19 7.43 -13.90 -2.27
CA GLU A 19 6.42 -14.88 -1.85
C GLU A 19 6.52 -15.17 -0.35
N TYR A 20 5.92 -14.30 0.46
CA TYR A 20 5.86 -14.51 1.90
C TYR A 20 4.75 -15.47 2.37
N LEU A 21 5.04 -16.17 3.46
CA LEU A 21 4.13 -16.89 4.33
C LEU A 21 3.94 -16.12 5.65
N ILE A 22 2.84 -16.42 6.36
CA ILE A 22 2.61 -15.88 7.71
C ILE A 22 3.72 -16.35 8.65
N GLY A 23 4.31 -15.41 9.38
CA GLY A 23 5.38 -15.62 10.33
C GLY A 23 6.79 -15.47 9.75
N ASP A 24 6.94 -15.27 8.44
CA ASP A 24 8.24 -15.00 7.82
C ASP A 24 8.83 -13.68 8.32
N ASP A 25 10.15 -13.67 8.51
CA ASP A 25 10.91 -12.48 8.86
C ASP A 25 11.17 -11.61 7.62
N VAL A 26 10.90 -10.31 7.74
CA VAL A 26 11.19 -9.34 6.67
C VAL A 26 12.33 -8.43 7.12
N THR A 27 13.42 -8.43 6.36
CA THR A 27 14.64 -7.67 6.70
C THR A 27 15.20 -6.92 5.49
N ILE A 28 15.67 -5.70 5.70
CA ILE A 28 16.24 -4.85 4.64
C ILE A 28 17.60 -4.32 5.08
N SER A 29 18.65 -4.74 4.37
CA SER A 29 20.04 -4.34 4.67
C SER A 29 20.38 -4.52 6.16
N ASP A 30 20.16 -5.74 6.66
CA ASP A 30 20.40 -6.14 8.06
C ASP A 30 19.51 -5.45 9.12
N LYS A 31 18.51 -4.67 8.71
CA LYS A 31 17.51 -4.08 9.60
C LYS A 31 16.21 -4.87 9.50
N SER A 32 15.74 -5.40 10.63
CA SER A 32 14.41 -6.02 10.70
C SER A 32 13.31 -4.98 10.51
N ILE A 33 12.33 -5.32 9.66
CA ILE A 33 11.03 -4.65 9.58
C ILE A 33 10.09 -5.30 10.60
N GLY A 34 10.09 -6.63 10.68
CA GLY A 34 9.23 -7.40 11.55
C GLY A 34 8.86 -8.74 10.91
N ARG A 35 7.68 -9.26 11.26
CA ARG A 35 7.17 -10.54 10.75
C ARG A 35 5.83 -10.39 10.07
N VAL A 36 5.63 -11.16 9.00
CA VAL A 36 4.39 -11.16 8.22
C VAL A 36 3.25 -11.69 9.10
N SER A 37 2.27 -10.84 9.39
CA SER A 37 1.16 -11.12 10.28
C SER A 37 -0.17 -11.33 9.56
N ASP A 38 -0.29 -10.84 8.32
CA ASP A 38 -1.44 -11.07 7.46
C ASP A 38 -1.02 -11.15 5.99
N LYS A 39 -1.79 -11.90 5.21
CA LYS A 39 -1.63 -12.08 3.77
C LYS A 39 -3.00 -12.13 3.10
N VAL A 40 -3.20 -11.27 2.12
CA VAL A 40 -4.36 -11.31 1.21
C VAL A 40 -3.85 -11.61 -0.19
N ASP A 41 -4.48 -12.57 -0.86
CA ASP A 41 -4.18 -12.92 -2.23
C ASP A 41 -5.49 -13.14 -3.00
N ASN A 42 -5.92 -12.10 -3.70
CA ASN A 42 -7.12 -12.04 -4.53
C ASN A 42 -8.38 -12.60 -3.85
N ALA A 43 -8.58 -12.27 -2.57
CA ALA A 43 -9.65 -12.84 -1.75
C ALA A 43 -11.05 -12.46 -2.24
N THR A 44 -11.19 -11.30 -2.88
CA THR A 44 -12.45 -10.76 -3.40
C THR A 44 -12.62 -10.94 -4.91
N GLY A 45 -11.59 -11.43 -5.62
CA GLY A 45 -11.59 -11.55 -7.07
C GLY A 45 -11.24 -10.25 -7.81
N ASN A 46 -10.79 -9.20 -7.11
CA ASN A 46 -10.42 -7.91 -7.70
C ASN A 46 -8.91 -7.76 -7.98
N GLY A 47 -8.10 -8.79 -7.71
CA GLY A 47 -6.67 -8.80 -7.97
C GLY A 47 -5.80 -8.24 -6.84
N GLU A 48 -6.39 -7.94 -5.69
CA GLU A 48 -5.69 -7.37 -4.55
C GLU A 48 -4.72 -8.35 -3.89
N GLN A 49 -3.48 -7.91 -3.64
CA GLN A 49 -2.45 -8.74 -3.04
C GLN A 49 -1.70 -7.91 -1.98
N PHE A 50 -1.88 -8.25 -0.71
CA PHE A 50 -1.41 -7.44 0.41
C PHE A 50 -0.65 -8.28 1.43
N TYR A 51 0.40 -7.69 2.00
CA TYR A 51 1.06 -8.19 3.19
C TYR A 51 0.98 -7.16 4.31
N THR A 52 0.72 -7.62 5.53
CA THR A 52 0.92 -6.80 6.73
C THR A 52 2.02 -7.41 7.58
N ILE A 53 2.93 -6.56 8.05
CA ILE A 53 4.09 -6.93 8.86
C ILE A 53 3.97 -6.21 10.20
N THR A 54 3.96 -6.94 11.31
CA THR A 54 4.01 -6.35 12.65
C THR A 54 5.45 -6.23 13.13
N ASN A 55 5.78 -5.09 13.76
CA ASN A 55 7.11 -4.85 14.30
C ASN A 55 7.45 -5.74 15.50
N GLY A 56 8.73 -6.12 15.64
CA GLY A 56 9.23 -6.96 16.73
C GLY A 56 9.37 -8.43 16.34
N ASP A 57 9.69 -9.28 17.32
CA ASP A 57 10.01 -10.70 17.10
C ASP A 57 8.75 -11.58 17.07
N ASP A 58 7.63 -11.08 17.60
CA ASP A 58 6.34 -11.76 17.64
C ASP A 58 5.51 -11.41 16.40
N CYS A 59 5.05 -12.44 15.70
CA CYS A 59 4.00 -12.31 14.69
C CYS A 59 2.65 -12.12 15.39
N VAL A 60 2.05 -10.94 15.28
CA VAL A 60 0.73 -10.63 15.88
C VAL A 60 -0.31 -10.55 14.76
N PRO A 61 -1.05 -11.63 14.45
CA PRO A 61 -2.04 -11.63 13.36
C PRO A 61 -3.32 -10.86 13.71
N PRO A 62 -4.16 -10.52 12.71
CA PRO A 62 -5.48 -9.91 12.91
C PRO A 62 -6.40 -10.67 13.88
N THR A 63 -6.23 -11.98 13.98
CA THR A 63 -7.01 -12.87 14.85
C THR A 63 -6.52 -12.92 16.30
N ALA A 64 -5.40 -12.26 16.61
CA ALA A 64 -4.87 -12.17 17.96
C ALA A 64 -5.80 -11.35 18.88
N SER A 65 -5.61 -11.52 20.20
CA SER A 65 -6.36 -10.77 21.19
C SER A 65 -6.15 -9.26 21.04
N GLU A 66 -7.13 -8.47 21.44
CA GLU A 66 -7.04 -7.00 21.40
C GLU A 66 -5.85 -6.46 22.20
N ALA A 67 -5.52 -7.09 23.34
CA ALA A 67 -4.35 -6.74 24.14
C ALA A 67 -3.03 -6.95 23.38
N GLN A 68 -2.91 -8.03 22.60
CA GLN A 68 -1.75 -8.27 21.74
C GLN A 68 -1.69 -7.27 20.59
N ARG A 69 -2.80 -7.04 19.89
CA ARG A 69 -2.83 -6.08 18.78
C ARG A 69 -2.55 -4.64 19.24
N SER A 70 -3.04 -4.26 20.41
CA SER A 70 -2.80 -2.94 21.02
C SER A 70 -1.37 -2.74 21.52
N SER A 71 -0.59 -3.82 21.69
CA SER A 71 0.81 -3.73 22.09
C SER A 71 1.74 -3.42 20.91
N VAL A 72 1.32 -3.76 19.68
CA VAL A 72 2.03 -3.46 18.42
C VAL A 72 2.24 -1.94 18.30
N LYS A 73 3.45 -1.54 17.90
CA LYS A 73 3.86 -0.13 17.80
C LYS A 73 3.92 0.36 16.37
N GLU A 74 4.08 -0.55 15.42
CA GLU A 74 4.24 -0.24 14.02
C GLU A 74 3.78 -1.44 13.19
N ILE A 75 3.01 -1.14 12.15
CA ILE A 75 2.70 -2.09 11.08
C ILE A 75 3.21 -1.54 9.76
N THR A 76 3.70 -2.43 8.90
CA THR A 76 4.05 -2.10 7.52
C THR A 76 3.15 -2.88 6.59
N ILE A 77 2.44 -2.20 5.71
CA ILE A 77 1.58 -2.81 4.70
C ILE A 77 2.25 -2.67 3.34
N LEU A 78 2.44 -3.80 2.65
CA LEU A 78 2.91 -3.87 1.28
C LEU A 78 1.70 -4.12 0.37
N MET A 79 1.45 -3.24 -0.58
CA MET A 79 0.38 -3.36 -1.56
C MET A 79 0.99 -3.67 -2.92
N LYS A 80 0.90 -4.93 -3.34
CA LYS A 80 1.64 -5.43 -4.50
C LYS A 80 1.07 -4.85 -5.79
N GLY A 81 1.95 -4.31 -6.64
CA GLY A 81 1.62 -3.94 -8.01
C GLY A 81 1.42 -5.14 -8.93
N SER A 82 1.19 -4.88 -10.22
CA SER A 82 0.99 -5.96 -11.20
C SER A 82 2.23 -6.87 -11.33
N THR A 83 1.99 -8.18 -11.50
CA THR A 83 3.05 -9.22 -11.60
C THR A 83 3.50 -9.49 -13.06
N GLU A 84 3.07 -8.67 -14.03
CA GLU A 84 3.60 -8.70 -15.42
C GLU A 84 4.73 -7.68 -15.76
N PRO A 85 5.77 -7.43 -14.93
CA PRO A 85 6.85 -6.49 -15.27
C PRO A 85 8.04 -7.09 -16.03
N LEU A 86 8.06 -8.42 -16.32
CA LEU A 86 9.19 -9.11 -16.97
C LEU A 86 8.84 -9.80 -18.31
N GLY A 87 7.62 -9.63 -18.83
CA GLY A 87 7.08 -10.41 -19.96
C GLY A 87 7.01 -9.73 -21.34
N GLY A 88 7.35 -8.45 -21.50
CA GLY A 88 7.31 -7.78 -22.81
C GLY A 88 7.30 -6.26 -22.74
N ALA A 89 7.48 -5.60 -23.89
CA ALA A 89 7.62 -4.14 -24.01
C ALA A 89 6.30 -3.35 -23.86
N ASP A 90 5.17 -4.01 -23.60
CA ASP A 90 3.83 -3.43 -23.72
C ASP A 90 3.12 -3.16 -22.38
N TRP A 91 3.71 -3.52 -21.24
CA TRP A 91 3.05 -3.33 -19.93
C TRP A 91 3.03 -1.86 -19.47
N VAL A 92 4.04 -1.08 -19.85
CA VAL A 92 4.03 0.38 -19.66
C VAL A 92 2.98 1.01 -20.55
N THR A 93 2.75 0.49 -21.76
CA THR A 93 1.72 0.98 -22.67
C THR A 93 0.32 0.65 -22.15
N ASP A 94 0.09 -0.56 -21.64
CA ASP A 94 -1.20 -0.96 -21.06
C ASP A 94 -1.48 -0.30 -19.70
N TRP A 95 -0.46 -0.06 -18.86
CA TRP A 95 -0.62 0.70 -17.61
C TRP A 95 -0.76 2.21 -17.88
N PHE A 96 0.09 2.82 -18.71
CA PHE A 96 0.06 4.26 -19.01
C PHE A 96 -1.17 4.67 -19.84
N LEU A 97 -1.65 3.83 -20.76
CA LEU A 97 -2.90 4.09 -21.50
C LEU A 97 -4.15 3.80 -20.67
N ASN A 98 -4.08 3.01 -19.58
CA ASN A 98 -5.20 2.79 -18.64
C ASN A 98 -5.16 3.67 -17.38
N ASP A 99 -4.01 4.20 -16.96
CA ASP A 99 -3.90 5.20 -15.89
C ASP A 99 -4.28 6.61 -16.39
N LEU A 100 -4.22 6.88 -17.69
CA LEU A 100 -4.77 8.11 -18.27
C LEU A 100 -6.31 8.21 -18.25
N PRO A 101 -7.10 7.15 -18.44
CA PRO A 101 -8.54 7.18 -18.17
C PRO A 101 -8.87 7.16 -16.69
N MET A 102 -8.02 6.63 -15.79
CA MET A 102 -8.21 6.81 -14.34
C MET A 102 -7.92 8.26 -13.93
N GLY A 103 -6.74 8.78 -14.29
CA GLY A 103 -6.38 10.19 -14.15
C GLY A 103 -7.35 11.10 -14.88
N GLY A 104 -7.85 10.71 -16.05
CA GLY A 104 -8.84 11.44 -16.84
C GLY A 104 -10.25 11.35 -16.26
N ARG A 105 -10.61 10.28 -15.55
CA ARG A 105 -11.84 10.18 -14.76
C ARG A 105 -11.71 11.09 -13.54
N ILE A 106 -10.65 10.94 -12.74
CA ILE A 106 -10.31 11.80 -11.60
C ILE A 106 -10.25 13.30 -11.99
N LEU A 107 -9.75 13.62 -13.19
CA LEU A 107 -9.66 14.97 -13.74
C LEU A 107 -10.92 15.42 -14.50
N SER A 108 -11.81 14.50 -14.93
CA SER A 108 -13.15 14.83 -15.44
C SER A 108 -14.08 15.12 -14.26
N SER A 109 -13.76 16.17 -13.51
CA SER A 109 -14.62 16.72 -12.49
C SER A 109 -15.93 17.17 -13.14
N ASN A 110 -17.03 16.59 -12.70
CA ASN A 110 -18.34 17.22 -12.81
C ASN A 110 -18.66 17.78 -11.41
N ASN A 111 -18.76 19.10 -11.29
CA ASN A 111 -19.10 19.87 -10.09
C ASN A 111 -19.88 19.08 -9.02
N THR A 112 -19.17 18.52 -8.04
CA THR A 112 -19.71 18.11 -6.73
C THR A 112 -19.11 19.02 -5.66
N ASP A 113 -19.86 19.28 -4.58
CA ASP A 113 -19.39 20.13 -3.47
C ASP A 113 -18.21 19.49 -2.71
N ASP A 114 -17.94 18.19 -2.91
CA ASP A 114 -16.75 17.48 -2.45
C ASP A 114 -16.12 16.66 -3.60
N PRO A 115 -14.94 17.07 -4.13
CA PRO A 115 -14.23 16.34 -5.17
C PRO A 115 -13.63 15.00 -4.71
N ARG A 116 -13.54 14.73 -3.39
CA ARG A 116 -13.10 13.43 -2.86
C ARG A 116 -14.16 12.34 -3.02
N ALA A 117 -15.44 12.68 -2.88
CA ALA A 117 -16.53 11.72 -2.98
C ALA A 117 -16.62 11.09 -4.38
N ASP A 118 -16.47 11.90 -5.44
CA ASP A 118 -16.47 11.42 -6.83
C ASP A 118 -15.26 10.52 -7.12
N TYR A 119 -14.09 10.85 -6.55
CA TYR A 119 -12.87 10.04 -6.67
C TYR A 119 -13.05 8.63 -6.08
N ILE A 120 -13.61 8.55 -4.87
CA ILE A 120 -13.82 7.28 -4.15
C ILE A 120 -14.90 6.43 -4.82
N GLU A 121 -15.95 7.05 -5.37
CA GLU A 121 -17.00 6.29 -6.05
C GLU A 121 -16.45 5.57 -7.30
N ARG A 122 -15.46 6.17 -7.97
CA ARG A 122 -14.96 5.74 -9.28
C ARG A 122 -13.73 4.85 -9.23
N GLY A 123 -13.21 4.56 -8.05
CA GLY A 123 -12.13 3.58 -7.85
C GLY A 123 -12.50 2.20 -8.38
N THR A 124 -11.49 1.49 -8.90
CA THR A 124 -11.61 0.07 -9.27
C THR A 124 -11.86 -0.80 -8.03
N GLY A 125 -12.22 -2.07 -8.24
CA GLY A 125 -12.36 -3.02 -7.13
C GLY A 125 -11.09 -3.12 -6.28
N GLN A 126 -9.91 -3.26 -6.91
CA GLN A 126 -8.62 -3.34 -6.22
C GLN A 126 -8.35 -2.11 -5.35
N LEU A 127 -8.59 -0.90 -5.89
CA LEU A 127 -8.39 0.35 -5.16
C LEU A 127 -9.32 0.44 -3.93
N LYS A 128 -10.59 0.05 -4.09
CA LYS A 128 -11.55 0.00 -2.98
C LYS A 128 -11.15 -1.03 -1.93
N GLU A 129 -10.64 -2.19 -2.33
CA GLU A 129 -10.14 -3.19 -1.39
C GLU A 129 -8.88 -2.72 -0.65
N ALA A 130 -7.98 -1.97 -1.30
CA ALA A 130 -6.84 -1.35 -0.62
C ALA A 130 -7.28 -0.38 0.48
N ALA A 131 -8.29 0.46 0.20
CA ALA A 131 -8.88 1.37 1.18
C ALA A 131 -9.55 0.62 2.35
N ASN A 132 -10.38 -0.38 2.03
CA ASN A 132 -11.05 -1.21 3.03
C ASN A 132 -10.03 -1.93 3.93
N TYR A 133 -8.98 -2.47 3.32
CA TYR A 133 -7.93 -3.19 4.03
C TYR A 133 -7.13 -2.27 4.96
N LEU A 134 -6.77 -1.06 4.50
CA LEU A 134 -6.11 -0.06 5.34
C LEU A 134 -6.98 0.30 6.55
N ASN A 135 -8.24 0.66 6.33
CA ASN A 135 -9.16 1.04 7.40
C ASN A 135 -9.31 -0.10 8.43
N LYS A 136 -9.46 -1.34 7.96
CA LYS A 136 -9.51 -2.53 8.81
C LYS A 136 -8.24 -2.70 9.64
N MET A 137 -7.06 -2.53 9.05
CA MET A 137 -5.79 -2.67 9.77
C MET A 137 -5.59 -1.56 10.81
N MET A 138 -6.03 -0.34 10.51
CA MET A 138 -5.99 0.76 11.48
C MET A 138 -6.91 0.50 12.69
N GLU A 139 -8.10 -0.06 12.46
CA GLU A 139 -9.01 -0.48 13.54
C GLU A 139 -8.41 -1.63 14.37
N LEU A 140 -7.77 -2.59 13.70
CA LEU A 140 -7.18 -3.74 14.36
C LEU A 140 -5.91 -3.38 15.14
N TYR A 141 -5.12 -2.39 14.72
CA TYR A 141 -3.88 -2.00 15.39
C TYR A 141 -3.93 -0.53 15.84
N PRO A 142 -4.78 -0.18 16.82
CA PRO A 142 -5.15 1.20 17.13
C PRO A 142 -4.01 2.06 17.70
N ASN A 143 -2.94 1.43 18.19
CA ASN A 143 -1.76 2.11 18.74
C ASN A 143 -0.55 2.06 17.80
N ALA A 144 -0.68 1.42 16.65
CA ALA A 144 0.42 1.23 15.73
C ALA A 144 0.54 2.42 14.77
N ARG A 145 1.77 2.87 14.54
CA ARG A 145 2.08 3.67 13.36
C ARG A 145 1.94 2.79 12.12
N VAL A 146 1.22 3.26 11.11
CA VAL A 146 1.07 2.54 9.84
C VAL A 146 2.06 3.11 8.81
N ASN A 147 2.90 2.24 8.25
CA ASN A 147 3.67 2.55 7.05
C ASN A 147 3.05 1.82 5.85
N LEU A 148 2.91 2.53 4.73
CA LEU A 148 2.39 1.98 3.50
C LEU A 148 3.47 2.02 2.42
N TYR A 149 3.64 0.90 1.73
CA TYR A 149 4.51 0.78 0.57
C TYR A 149 3.74 0.11 -0.57
N GLY A 150 4.03 0.57 -1.78
CA GLY A 150 3.47 0.05 -3.01
C GLY A 150 4.30 0.55 -4.18
N HIS A 151 4.71 -0.35 -5.08
CA HIS A 151 5.42 -0.04 -6.31
C HIS A 151 4.50 -0.20 -7.53
N SER A 152 4.76 0.57 -8.60
CA SER A 152 3.96 0.57 -9.83
C SER A 152 2.46 0.78 -9.53
N LEU A 153 1.56 -0.12 -9.94
CA LEU A 153 0.13 -0.08 -9.59
C LEU A 153 -0.13 -0.04 -8.08
N GLY A 154 0.69 -0.71 -7.27
CA GLY A 154 0.58 -0.70 -5.80
C GLY A 154 0.73 0.71 -5.21
N SER A 155 1.45 1.60 -5.90
CA SER A 155 1.54 3.01 -5.49
C SER A 155 0.19 3.75 -5.62
N MET A 156 -0.65 3.34 -6.56
CA MET A 156 -2.01 3.85 -6.72
C MET A 156 -2.93 3.30 -5.63
N ASP A 157 -2.81 2.01 -5.30
CA ASP A 157 -3.51 1.38 -4.18
C ASP A 157 -3.24 2.15 -2.87
N VAL A 158 -1.98 2.45 -2.57
CA VAL A 158 -1.59 3.25 -1.39
C VAL A 158 -2.21 4.64 -1.42
N GLN A 159 -2.08 5.38 -2.52
CA GLN A 159 -2.61 6.75 -2.61
C GLN A 159 -4.13 6.77 -2.48
N TYR A 160 -4.82 5.85 -3.16
CA TYR A 160 -6.26 5.71 -3.08
C TYR A 160 -6.72 5.34 -1.66
N ALA A 161 -6.06 4.36 -1.03
CA ALA A 161 -6.39 3.93 0.32
C ALA A 161 -6.27 5.08 1.33
N VAL A 162 -5.20 5.88 1.22
CA VAL A 162 -4.98 7.05 2.06
C VAL A 162 -6.07 8.09 1.88
N VAL A 163 -6.41 8.48 0.65
CA VAL A 163 -7.42 9.55 0.46
C VAL A 163 -8.83 9.09 0.80
N SER A 164 -9.04 7.78 0.86
CA SER A 164 -10.30 7.13 1.24
C SER A 164 -10.36 6.73 2.71
N THR A 165 -9.29 6.98 3.49
CA THR A 165 -9.29 6.63 4.91
C THR A 165 -10.03 7.66 5.75
N ASP A 166 -10.72 7.18 6.79
CA ASP A 166 -11.44 8.03 7.73
C ASP A 166 -10.53 8.64 8.82
N CYS A 167 -9.23 8.31 8.80
CA CYS A 167 -8.27 8.67 9.85
C CYS A 167 -7.30 9.79 9.44
N SER A 168 -6.94 10.65 10.39
CA SER A 168 -6.18 11.89 10.14
C SER A 168 -4.65 11.75 10.16
N GLU A 169 -4.09 10.61 10.59
CA GLU A 169 -2.64 10.42 10.70
C GLU A 169 -2.17 9.12 10.03
N VAL A 170 -1.66 9.22 8.80
CA VAL A 170 -1.03 8.12 8.05
C VAL A 170 0.34 8.59 7.54
N TYR A 171 1.41 7.83 7.82
CA TYR A 171 2.73 8.11 7.27
C TYR A 171 2.91 7.34 5.96
N ILE A 172 2.95 8.09 4.87
CA ILE A 172 2.93 7.55 3.52
C ILE A 172 4.35 7.62 2.97
N THR A 173 4.92 6.48 2.61
CA THR A 173 6.15 6.43 1.81
C THR A 173 5.82 5.73 0.50
N THR A 174 5.23 6.50 -0.43
CA THR A 174 4.99 6.03 -1.80
C THR A 174 6.28 6.11 -2.59
N ILE A 175 6.63 5.03 -3.29
CA ILE A 175 7.75 5.04 -4.22
C ILE A 175 7.18 4.98 -5.62
N LEU A 176 6.97 6.20 -6.13
CA LEU A 176 6.64 6.45 -7.52
C LEU A 176 7.76 5.88 -8.40
N GLU A 177 7.36 5.24 -9.49
CA GLU A 177 8.29 4.80 -10.52
C GLU A 177 9.22 5.94 -10.96
N TYR A 178 10.46 5.53 -11.25
CA TYR A 178 11.51 6.30 -11.89
C TYR A 178 11.02 7.01 -13.15
N PHE A 179 10.50 8.23 -13.02
CA PHE A 179 10.43 9.17 -14.13
C PHE A 179 11.51 10.23 -13.93
N HIS A 180 12.56 10.12 -14.74
CA HIS A 180 13.56 11.17 -14.93
C HIS A 180 12.94 12.38 -15.67
N LYS A 181 11.89 12.98 -15.10
CA LYS A 181 11.40 14.32 -15.45
C LYS A 181 10.95 15.01 -14.18
N LYS A 182 11.72 16.03 -13.80
CA LYS A 182 11.40 17.02 -12.77
C LYS A 182 9.93 17.44 -12.88
N TYR A 183 9.12 17.07 -11.90
CA TYR A 183 7.94 17.85 -11.55
C TYR A 183 8.05 18.20 -10.07
N CYS A 184 8.14 19.51 -9.82
CA CYS A 184 8.11 20.06 -8.48
C CYS A 184 6.70 19.88 -7.94
N ILE A 185 6.54 19.06 -6.90
CA ILE A 185 5.36 19.13 -6.04
C ILE A 185 5.73 20.09 -4.92
N THR A 186 5.07 21.24 -4.89
CA THR A 186 5.11 22.15 -3.74
C THR A 186 3.85 21.86 -2.92
N VAL A 187 4.06 21.69 -1.62
CA VAL A 187 3.07 21.29 -0.59
C VAL A 187 1.87 22.21 -0.54
#